data_AF-A0A8S9V7A8-F1
#
_entry.id   AF-A0A8S9V7A8-F1
#
_cell.length_a   1.000
_cell.length_b   1.000
_cell.length_c   1.000
_cell.angle_alpha   90.00
_cell.angle_beta   90.00
_cell.angle_gamma   90.00
#
_symmetry.space_group_name_H-M   'P 1'
#
loop_
_entity.id
_entity.type
_entity.pdbx_description
1 polymer ?
#
loop_
_entity_poly.entity_id
_entity_poly.type
_entity_poly.pdbx_seq_one_letter_code
_entity_poly.pdbx_strand_id
1 'polypeptide(L)'
;MTQIYINQLLTEDNKVDDDKVRAYTKMRVGSYLTSPFNNGPVNGTYMWTADEWREVITRIQEITMEENGGHPMDAVLFGQQINGGASLNPDLVYEQGRITGRDTEASGVPWVFGPILGISRNPLWARDAIIRGLQSNNYTAACMKHWIVYPKTPSGHDKDAVTVSDYDMMNYFFPPFKAAVDAGVISAMENYISINGVPTVSNTKLMNALLRDDLGFDGMMVTD
;
A
#
# COMPACT_ATOMS: atom_id res chain seq x y z
N MET A 1 -2.42 5.16 -8.72
CA MET A 1 -0.97 5.45 -8.66
C MET A 1 -0.25 4.36 -9.42
N THR A 2 0.45 4.67 -10.52
CA THR A 2 1.30 3.66 -11.17
C THR A 2 2.52 3.48 -10.28
N GLN A 3 2.69 2.26 -9.78
CA GLN A 3 3.77 1.89 -8.87
C GLN A 3 4.64 0.86 -9.59
N ILE A 4 5.95 1.09 -9.64
CA ILE A 4 6.89 0.16 -10.28
C ILE A 4 8.01 -0.21 -9.33
N TYR A 5 8.60 -1.39 -9.50
CA TYR A 5 9.75 -1.79 -8.70
C TYR A 5 10.93 -0.85 -8.94
N ILE A 6 11.66 -0.47 -7.88
CA ILE A 6 12.83 0.42 -8.00
C ILE A 6 13.87 -0.17 -8.95
N ASN A 7 13.94 -1.50 -9.06
CA ASN A 7 14.78 -2.25 -10.00
C ASN A 7 14.58 -1.83 -11.45
N GLN A 8 13.38 -1.35 -11.81
CA GLN A 8 13.07 -0.84 -13.16
C GLN A 8 13.76 0.49 -13.45
N LEU A 9 14.21 1.20 -12.42
CA LEU A 9 14.93 2.47 -12.51
C LEU A 9 16.45 2.29 -12.43
N LEU A 10 16.93 1.07 -12.27
CA LEU A 10 18.35 0.81 -12.04
C LEU A 10 19.00 0.20 -13.29
N THR A 11 20.31 0.38 -13.36
CA THR A 11 21.21 -0.41 -14.20
C THR A 11 21.42 -1.79 -13.58
N GLU A 12 22.04 -2.70 -14.34
CA GLU A 12 22.37 -4.05 -13.84
C GLU A 12 23.31 -4.03 -12.61
N ASP A 13 24.08 -2.95 -12.44
CA ASP A 13 24.97 -2.71 -11.31
C ASP A 13 24.29 -1.98 -10.14
N ASN A 14 22.95 -1.92 -10.09
CA ASN A 14 22.20 -1.25 -9.04
C ASN A 14 22.52 0.25 -8.89
N LYS A 15 22.80 0.94 -10.00
CA LYS A 15 22.89 2.42 -10.02
C LYS A 15 21.65 3.01 -10.66
N VAL A 16 21.29 4.25 -10.31
CA VAL A 16 20.16 4.94 -10.97
C VAL A 16 20.44 5.11 -12.46
N ASP A 17 19.49 4.69 -13.28
CA ASP A 17 19.45 4.88 -14.72
C ASP A 17 18.58 6.10 -15.02
N ASP A 18 19.24 7.25 -15.20
CA ASP A 18 18.56 8.53 -15.36
C ASP A 18 17.56 8.55 -16.53
N ASP A 19 17.87 7.87 -17.64
CA ASP A 19 17.01 7.83 -18.81
C ASP A 19 15.72 7.05 -18.52
N LYS A 20 15.83 5.94 -17.78
CA LYS A 20 14.65 5.19 -17.32
C LYS A 20 13.81 6.00 -16.36
N VAL A 21 14.44 6.66 -15.36
CA VAL A 21 13.72 7.55 -14.44
C VAL A 21 12.96 8.61 -15.23
N ARG A 22 13.63 9.30 -16.14
CA ARG A 22 13.04 10.35 -16.99
C ARG A 22 11.87 9.83 -17.84
N ALA A 23 12.01 8.63 -18.42
CA ALA A 23 10.95 7.99 -19.20
C ALA A 23 9.70 7.70 -18.34
N TYR A 24 9.88 7.10 -17.17
CA TYR A 24 8.76 6.81 -16.25
C TYR A 24 8.13 8.08 -15.67
N THR A 25 8.94 9.09 -15.40
CA THR A 25 8.49 10.40 -14.92
C THR A 25 7.62 11.11 -15.95
N LYS A 26 7.97 11.04 -17.26
CA LYS A 26 7.12 11.54 -18.36
C LYS A 26 5.79 10.79 -18.45
N MET A 27 5.76 9.52 -18.06
CA MET A 27 4.54 8.71 -17.93
C MET A 27 3.76 8.98 -16.64
N ARG A 28 4.23 9.91 -15.79
CA ARG A 28 3.65 10.26 -14.49
C ARG A 28 3.59 9.08 -13.51
N VAL A 29 4.58 8.20 -13.54
CA VAL A 29 4.79 7.20 -12.49
C VAL A 29 5.13 7.93 -11.18
N GLY A 30 4.26 7.78 -10.18
CA GLY A 30 4.31 8.59 -8.96
C GLY A 30 4.85 7.86 -7.73
N SER A 31 5.20 6.58 -7.85
CA SER A 31 5.69 5.77 -6.74
C SER A 31 6.59 4.64 -7.22
N TYR A 32 7.66 4.39 -6.45
CA TYR A 32 8.60 3.31 -6.68
C TYR A 32 8.70 2.49 -5.40
N LEU A 33 8.64 1.17 -5.50
CA LEU A 33 8.63 0.28 -4.34
C LEU A 33 9.72 -0.77 -4.40
N THR A 34 9.91 -1.45 -3.28
CA THR A 34 10.76 -2.63 -3.08
C THR A 34 12.26 -2.37 -2.95
N SER A 35 12.94 -3.36 -2.39
CA SER A 35 14.41 -3.44 -2.39
C SER A 35 14.88 -4.01 -3.72
N PRO A 36 15.94 -3.47 -4.35
CA PRO A 36 16.49 -4.07 -5.58
C PRO A 36 17.03 -5.49 -5.34
N PHE A 37 17.23 -5.89 -4.08
CA PHE A 37 17.74 -7.19 -3.66
C PHE A 37 16.64 -8.23 -3.38
N ASN A 38 15.37 -7.95 -3.71
CA ASN A 38 14.25 -8.85 -3.42
C ASN A 38 14.35 -10.20 -4.16
N ASN A 39 15.16 -10.27 -5.23
CA ASN A 39 15.43 -11.50 -6.00
C ASN A 39 16.81 -12.10 -5.68
N GLY A 40 17.45 -11.68 -4.58
CA GLY A 40 18.79 -12.11 -4.18
C GLY A 40 19.85 -11.02 -4.32
N PRO A 41 21.10 -11.32 -3.92
CA PRO A 41 22.19 -10.35 -3.98
C PRO A 41 22.56 -10.00 -5.42
N VAL A 42 22.96 -8.75 -5.64
CA VAL A 42 23.50 -8.26 -6.91
C VAL A 42 24.98 -7.99 -6.72
N ASN A 43 25.84 -8.64 -7.51
CA ASN A 43 27.30 -8.51 -7.43
C ASN A 43 27.86 -8.70 -6.00
N GLY A 44 27.29 -9.66 -5.24
CA GLY A 44 27.70 -9.94 -3.85
C GLY A 44 27.17 -8.93 -2.81
N THR A 45 26.40 -7.92 -3.23
CA THR A 45 25.73 -6.97 -2.35
C THR A 45 24.34 -7.48 -2.01
N TYR A 46 24.03 -7.59 -0.72
CA TYR A 46 22.75 -8.10 -0.21
C TYR A 46 21.78 -6.99 0.20
N MET A 47 22.29 -5.79 0.47
CA MET A 47 21.51 -4.63 0.87
C MET A 47 22.34 -3.36 0.64
N TRP A 48 21.65 -2.24 0.43
CA TRP A 48 22.26 -0.91 0.50
C TRP A 48 22.28 -0.41 1.95
N THR A 49 23.31 0.35 2.27
CA THR A 49 23.38 1.19 3.46
C THR A 49 22.37 2.33 3.41
N ALA A 50 22.15 3.00 4.54
CA ALA A 50 21.25 4.14 4.61
C ALA A 50 21.70 5.30 3.68
N ASP A 51 23.00 5.49 3.50
CA ASP A 51 23.53 6.57 2.66
C ASP A 51 23.36 6.25 1.16
N GLU A 52 23.59 5.00 0.76
CA GLU A 52 23.31 4.55 -0.61
C GLU A 52 21.81 4.66 -0.96
N TRP A 53 20.92 4.31 -0.01
CA TRP A 53 19.48 4.53 -0.17
C TRP A 53 19.15 6.02 -0.38
N ARG A 54 19.76 6.92 0.41
CA ARG A 54 19.53 8.35 0.28
C ARG A 54 20.02 8.87 -1.07
N GLU A 55 21.19 8.43 -1.53
CA GLU A 55 21.76 8.84 -2.81
C GLU A 55 20.82 8.45 -3.97
N VAL A 56 20.38 7.19 -4.01
CA VAL A 56 19.46 6.69 -5.04
C VAL A 56 18.14 7.44 -5.02
N ILE A 57 17.51 7.57 -3.85
CA ILE A 57 16.23 8.27 -3.71
C ILE A 57 16.37 9.73 -4.14
N THR A 58 17.42 10.42 -3.67
CA THR A 58 17.67 11.82 -4.02
C THR A 58 17.82 12.00 -5.52
N ARG A 59 18.59 11.14 -6.19
CA ARG A 59 18.77 11.25 -7.65
C ARG A 59 17.47 11.05 -8.42
N ILE A 60 16.65 10.08 -8.02
CA ILE A 60 15.32 9.87 -8.59
C ILE A 60 14.47 11.14 -8.41
N GLN A 61 14.49 11.73 -7.22
CA GLN A 61 13.74 12.96 -6.93
C GLN A 61 14.21 14.14 -7.78
N GLU A 62 15.52 14.35 -7.93
CA GLU A 62 16.07 15.42 -8.78
C GLU A 62 15.53 15.34 -10.22
N ILE A 63 15.57 14.15 -10.82
CA ILE A 63 15.07 13.93 -12.18
C ILE A 63 13.55 14.12 -12.25
N THR A 64 12.82 13.66 -11.24
CA THR A 64 11.37 13.88 -11.17
C THR A 64 11.03 15.37 -11.05
N MET A 65 11.76 16.12 -10.22
CA MET A 65 11.63 17.57 -10.08
C MET A 65 11.89 18.28 -11.42
N GLU A 66 12.94 17.90 -12.14
CA GLU A 66 13.30 18.47 -13.45
C GLU A 66 12.19 18.29 -14.50
N GLU A 67 11.55 17.12 -14.54
CA GLU A 67 10.63 16.76 -15.63
C GLU A 67 9.17 17.10 -15.36
N ASN A 68 8.68 16.91 -14.14
CA ASN A 68 7.25 17.04 -13.85
C ASN A 68 6.93 17.73 -12.51
N GLY A 69 7.93 18.36 -11.88
CA GLY A 69 7.74 19.11 -10.64
C GLY A 69 7.83 18.28 -9.36
N GLY A 70 8.27 17.02 -9.44
CA GLY A 70 8.67 16.21 -8.29
C GLY A 70 7.64 15.22 -7.77
N HIS A 71 8.10 14.32 -6.90
CA HIS A 71 7.26 13.78 -5.84
C HIS A 71 7.21 14.84 -4.71
N PRO A 72 6.23 14.83 -3.79
CA PRO A 72 6.18 15.87 -2.76
C PRO A 72 7.42 15.81 -1.85
N MET A 73 8.35 16.76 -2.03
CA MET A 73 9.37 17.08 -1.02
C MET A 73 8.72 17.78 0.17
N ASP A 74 9.32 17.65 1.35
CA ASP A 74 8.82 18.16 2.64
C ASP A 74 7.49 17.54 3.14
N ALA A 75 7.09 16.40 2.55
CA ALA A 75 5.98 15.63 3.08
C ALA A 75 6.28 15.14 4.51
N VAL A 76 5.28 15.22 5.39
CA VAL A 76 5.45 14.78 6.78
C VAL A 76 5.55 13.26 6.83
N LEU A 77 6.69 12.74 7.27
CA LEU A 77 6.87 11.31 7.52
C LEU A 77 6.37 10.94 8.91
N PHE A 78 5.42 10.00 8.96
CA PHE A 78 4.88 9.45 10.20
C PHE A 78 5.47 8.08 10.53
N GLY A 79 5.26 7.64 11.77
CA GLY A 79 5.46 6.24 12.13
C GLY A 79 4.60 5.30 11.26
N GLN A 80 5.09 4.08 11.07
CA GLN A 80 4.37 3.06 10.31
C GLN A 80 3.03 2.71 10.98
N GLN A 81 2.14 2.03 10.25
CA GLN A 81 0.78 1.79 10.75
C GLN A 81 0.74 1.08 12.11
N ILE A 82 1.73 0.21 12.40
CA ILE A 82 1.86 -0.45 13.71
C ILE A 82 2.13 0.54 14.84
N ASN A 83 2.87 1.62 14.60
CA ASN A 83 3.08 2.71 15.55
C ASN A 83 1.77 3.47 15.80
N GLY A 84 0.98 3.71 14.75
CA GLY A 84 -0.37 4.27 14.87
C GLY A 84 -1.28 3.40 15.73
N GLY A 85 -1.23 2.07 15.55
CA GLY A 85 -1.95 1.11 16.41
C GLY A 85 -1.46 1.15 17.87
N ALA A 86 -0.15 1.14 18.08
CA ALA A 86 0.46 1.20 19.40
C ALA A 86 0.15 2.49 20.18
N SER A 87 -0.18 3.58 19.49
CA SER A 87 -0.58 4.84 20.12
C SER A 87 -1.93 4.75 20.86
N LEU A 88 -2.79 3.80 20.47
CA LEU A 88 -4.18 3.69 20.92
C LEU A 88 -4.95 5.02 20.84
N ASN A 89 -4.57 5.89 19.91
CA ASN A 89 -5.11 7.24 19.76
C ASN A 89 -5.70 7.42 18.35
N PRO A 90 -7.03 7.23 18.18
CA PRO A 90 -7.68 7.40 16.90
C PRO A 90 -7.57 8.82 16.33
N ASP A 91 -7.54 9.85 17.17
CA ASP A 91 -7.43 11.23 16.72
C ASP A 91 -6.04 11.49 16.12
N LEU A 92 -4.98 10.93 16.71
CA LEU A 92 -3.64 10.97 16.14
C LEU A 92 -3.58 10.29 14.77
N VAL A 93 -4.23 9.12 14.63
CA VAL A 93 -4.26 8.38 13.37
C VAL A 93 -5.11 9.10 12.31
N TYR A 94 -6.18 9.79 12.72
CA TYR A 94 -6.95 10.67 11.84
C TYR A 94 -6.08 11.81 11.32
N GLU A 95 -5.36 12.53 12.19
CA GLU A 95 -4.48 13.63 11.80
C GLU A 95 -3.33 13.15 10.89
N GLN A 96 -2.76 11.98 11.17
CA GLN A 96 -1.81 11.33 10.25
C GLN A 96 -2.40 11.16 8.85
N GLY A 97 -3.65 10.69 8.75
CA GLY A 97 -4.35 10.51 7.49
C GLY A 97 -4.63 11.83 6.79
N ARG A 98 -5.10 12.84 7.53
CA ARG A 98 -5.40 14.18 7.01
C ARG A 98 -4.16 14.87 6.44
N ILE A 99 -3.04 14.81 7.14
CA ILE A 99 -1.76 15.38 6.68
C ILE A 99 -1.25 14.62 5.47
N THR A 100 -1.32 13.28 5.48
CA THR A 100 -0.96 12.44 4.32
C THR A 100 -1.82 12.80 3.10
N GLY A 101 -3.13 12.93 3.27
CA GLY A 101 -4.07 13.32 2.20
C GLY A 101 -3.71 14.68 1.60
N ARG A 102 -3.50 15.70 2.45
CA ARG A 102 -3.05 17.04 2.03
C ARG A 102 -1.75 16.98 1.23
N ASP A 103 -0.72 16.29 1.73
CA ASP A 103 0.60 16.28 1.09
C ASP A 103 0.57 15.53 -0.24
N THR A 104 -0.21 14.46 -0.31
CA THR A 104 -0.41 13.67 -1.54
C THR A 104 -1.20 14.50 -2.58
N GLU A 105 -2.24 15.20 -2.15
CA GLU A 105 -3.00 16.14 -3.00
C GLU A 105 -2.11 17.28 -3.52
N ALA A 106 -1.25 17.85 -2.68
CA ALA A 106 -0.32 18.91 -3.07
C ALA A 106 0.63 18.47 -4.19
N SER A 107 0.94 17.17 -4.28
CA SER A 107 1.69 16.58 -5.41
C SER A 107 0.84 16.15 -6.61
N GLY A 108 -0.46 16.48 -6.62
CA GLY A 108 -1.37 16.07 -7.69
C GLY A 108 -1.67 14.57 -7.72
N VAL A 109 -1.51 13.88 -6.59
CA VAL A 109 -1.79 12.45 -6.46
C VAL A 109 -3.11 12.27 -5.69
N PRO A 110 -4.22 11.93 -6.36
CA PRO A 110 -5.54 11.89 -5.72
C PRO A 110 -5.90 10.52 -5.15
N TRP A 111 -4.96 9.56 -5.08
CA TRP A 111 -5.26 8.19 -4.67
C TRP A 111 -4.11 7.54 -3.91
N VAL A 112 -4.37 7.18 -2.65
CA VAL A 112 -3.43 6.52 -1.75
C VAL A 112 -3.77 5.04 -1.62
N PHE A 113 -2.79 4.17 -1.88
CA PHE A 113 -2.91 2.72 -1.66
C PHE A 113 -2.77 2.34 -0.19
N GLY A 114 -3.67 2.84 0.63
CA GLY A 114 -3.76 2.52 2.04
C GLY A 114 -5.11 2.89 2.65
N PRO A 115 -5.43 2.32 3.82
CA PRO A 115 -4.53 1.55 4.68
C PRO A 115 -4.40 0.04 4.37
N ILE A 116 -3.28 -0.57 4.79
CA ILE A 116 -3.10 -2.04 4.82
C ILE A 116 -3.84 -2.57 6.04
N LEU A 117 -5.02 -3.17 5.91
CA LEU A 117 -5.89 -3.65 6.99
C LEU A 117 -5.54 -5.03 7.56
N GLY A 118 -4.43 -5.63 7.11
CA GLY A 118 -4.00 -6.94 7.59
C GLY A 118 -3.74 -7.00 9.10
N ILE A 119 -4.13 -8.10 9.75
CA ILE A 119 -3.87 -8.36 11.17
C ILE A 119 -2.68 -9.30 11.33
N SER A 120 -1.61 -8.78 11.94
CA SER A 120 -0.51 -9.57 12.47
C SER A 120 -0.77 -9.86 13.95
N ARG A 121 -1.70 -10.80 14.21
CA ARG A 121 -2.02 -11.48 15.49
C ARG A 121 -1.99 -10.70 16.83
N ASN A 122 -2.06 -9.37 16.89
CA ASN A 122 -2.32 -8.63 18.14
C ASN A 122 -3.16 -7.35 17.90
N PRO A 123 -4.17 -7.02 18.75
CA PRO A 123 -5.47 -6.55 18.25
C PRO A 123 -6.01 -5.26 18.90
N LEU A 124 -5.39 -4.09 18.70
CA LEU A 124 -6.04 -2.81 19.04
C LEU A 124 -5.69 -1.77 17.96
N TRP A 125 -6.66 -1.32 17.14
CA TRP A 125 -6.30 -0.48 15.98
C TRP A 125 -7.38 0.48 15.48
N ALA A 126 -6.97 1.74 15.24
CA ALA A 126 -7.74 2.87 14.74
C ALA A 126 -7.76 3.01 13.20
N ARG A 127 -8.10 1.94 12.47
CA ARG A 127 -7.99 1.93 11.00
C ARG A 127 -9.09 2.70 10.27
N ASP A 128 -10.22 2.99 10.92
CA ASP A 128 -11.27 3.84 10.34
C ASP A 128 -10.87 5.32 10.38
N ALA A 129 -10.03 5.69 11.35
CA ALA A 129 -9.55 7.05 11.51
C ALA A 129 -8.65 7.48 10.34
N ILE A 130 -7.76 6.60 9.87
CA ILE A 130 -6.87 6.93 8.74
C ILE A 130 -7.66 7.10 7.44
N ILE A 131 -8.71 6.31 7.20
CA ILE A 131 -9.57 6.45 6.01
C ILE A 131 -10.29 7.80 6.03
N ARG A 132 -10.94 8.12 7.16
CA ARG A 132 -11.60 9.42 7.34
C ARG A 132 -10.61 10.58 7.21
N GLY A 133 -9.38 10.42 7.72
CA GLY A 133 -8.32 11.40 7.60
C GLY A 133 -7.90 11.60 6.14
N LEU A 134 -7.52 10.52 5.45
CA LEU A 134 -7.08 10.56 4.05
C LEU A 134 -8.13 11.21 3.14
N GLN A 135 -9.40 10.90 3.34
CA GLN A 135 -10.49 11.40 2.48
C GLN A 135 -11.09 12.73 2.95
N SER A 136 -10.58 13.33 4.04
CA SER A 136 -11.18 14.54 4.65
C SER A 136 -11.04 15.82 3.81
N ASN A 137 -10.09 15.85 2.88
CA ASN A 137 -9.89 16.97 1.96
C ASN A 137 -10.81 16.91 0.71
N ASN A 138 -11.60 15.85 0.52
CA ASN A 138 -12.42 15.57 -0.67
C ASN A 138 -11.67 15.42 -2.00
N TYR A 139 -10.33 15.38 -1.98
CA TYR A 139 -9.51 15.24 -3.20
C TYR A 139 -8.63 13.99 -3.21
N THR A 140 -8.55 13.27 -2.09
CA THR A 140 -7.74 12.05 -1.96
C THR A 140 -8.61 10.82 -1.66
N ALA A 141 -8.48 9.78 -2.47
CA ALA A 141 -9.10 8.48 -2.27
C ALA A 141 -8.24 7.57 -1.37
N ALA A 142 -8.86 6.89 -0.40
CA ALA A 142 -8.23 5.81 0.34
C ALA A 142 -8.52 4.45 -0.32
N CYS A 143 -7.63 3.49 -0.11
CA CYS A 143 -7.71 2.14 -0.66
C CYS A 143 -7.48 1.08 0.42
N MET A 144 -8.56 0.39 0.82
CA MET A 144 -8.44 -0.72 1.76
C MET A 144 -7.72 -1.91 1.12
N LYS A 145 -6.69 -2.45 1.77
CA LYS A 145 -5.91 -3.56 1.22
C LYS A 145 -5.30 -4.50 2.27
N HIS A 146 -4.88 -5.71 1.95
CA HIS A 146 -5.14 -6.43 0.71
C HIS A 146 -6.33 -7.36 0.97
N TRP A 147 -7.45 -7.11 0.31
CA TRP A 147 -8.67 -7.89 0.44
C TRP A 147 -8.42 -9.32 -0.04
N ILE A 148 -8.52 -10.36 0.78
CA ILE A 148 -8.61 -10.41 2.25
C ILE A 148 -7.69 -11.55 2.76
N VAL A 149 -7.42 -11.62 4.07
CA VAL A 149 -6.65 -12.72 4.71
C VAL A 149 -5.16 -12.80 4.33
N TYR A 150 -4.68 -11.98 3.39
CA TYR A 150 -3.28 -11.90 2.98
C TYR A 150 -2.20 -12.02 4.09
N PRO A 151 -2.29 -11.35 5.26
CA PRO A 151 -1.26 -11.47 6.31
C PRO A 151 -1.22 -12.84 7.00
N LYS A 152 -2.19 -13.74 6.76
CA LYS A 152 -2.23 -15.08 7.35
C LYS A 152 -1.24 -16.02 6.64
N THR A 153 0.03 -15.63 6.58
CA THR A 153 1.08 -16.47 5.99
C THR A 153 1.33 -17.71 6.88
N PRO A 154 1.14 -18.94 6.36
CA PRO A 154 1.41 -20.16 7.13
C PRO A 154 2.90 -20.36 7.43
N SER A 155 3.78 -19.93 6.52
CA SER A 155 5.23 -20.15 6.61
C SER A 155 6.03 -18.90 6.99
N GLY A 156 5.43 -17.70 6.88
CA GLY A 156 6.15 -16.43 6.95
C GLY A 156 6.60 -15.90 5.59
N HIS A 157 6.54 -16.71 4.52
CA HIS A 157 6.82 -16.26 3.16
C HIS A 157 5.69 -15.39 2.62
N ASP A 158 6.09 -14.36 1.87
CA ASP A 158 5.18 -13.57 1.07
C ASP A 158 4.52 -14.44 -0.02
N LYS A 159 3.28 -14.10 -0.36
CA LYS A 159 2.49 -14.72 -1.44
C LYS A 159 2.10 -16.19 -1.23
N ASP A 160 2.27 -16.69 -0.01
CA ASP A 160 1.83 -18.04 0.32
C ASP A 160 0.32 -18.20 0.19
N ALA A 161 -0.09 -19.34 -0.36
CA ALA A 161 -1.48 -19.76 -0.34
C ALA A 161 -1.94 -19.98 1.11
N VAL A 162 -3.20 -19.66 1.37
CA VAL A 162 -3.77 -19.70 2.71
C VAL A 162 -4.95 -20.66 2.76
N THR A 163 -4.91 -21.57 3.74
CA THR A 163 -6.10 -22.30 4.20
C THR A 163 -6.66 -21.62 5.45
N VAL A 164 -7.94 -21.28 5.45
CA VAL A 164 -8.63 -20.59 6.55
C VAL A 164 -10.09 -21.04 6.64
N SER A 165 -10.60 -21.21 7.85
CA SER A 165 -12.03 -21.49 8.06
C SER A 165 -12.87 -20.23 7.81
N ASP A 166 -14.13 -20.39 7.41
CA ASP A 166 -15.06 -19.26 7.31
C ASP A 166 -15.20 -18.56 8.68
N TYR A 167 -15.19 -19.32 9.77
CA TYR A 167 -15.23 -18.77 11.14
C TYR A 167 -14.06 -17.81 11.40
N ASP A 168 -12.82 -18.25 11.14
CA ASP A 168 -11.64 -17.42 11.39
C ASP A 168 -11.59 -16.22 10.45
N MET A 169 -11.96 -16.41 9.18
CA MET A 169 -12.04 -15.33 8.19
C MET A 169 -12.98 -14.23 8.67
N MET A 170 -14.20 -14.61 9.06
CA MET A 170 -15.25 -13.66 9.43
C MET A 170 -15.01 -13.01 10.80
N ASN A 171 -14.39 -13.71 11.75
CA ASN A 171 -14.17 -13.16 13.10
C ASN A 171 -12.86 -12.40 13.25
N TYR A 172 -11.82 -12.76 12.50
CA TYR A 172 -10.51 -12.11 12.64
C TYR A 172 -10.18 -11.20 11.47
N PHE A 173 -10.35 -11.65 10.23
CA PHE A 173 -9.78 -10.94 9.07
C PHE A 173 -10.75 -9.97 8.38
N PHE A 174 -12.05 -10.25 8.45
CA PHE A 174 -13.10 -9.44 7.86
C PHE A 174 -13.42 -8.14 8.60
N PRO A 175 -13.45 -8.08 9.95
CA PRO A 175 -13.91 -6.89 10.67
C PRO A 175 -13.21 -5.57 10.28
N PRO A 176 -11.88 -5.53 10.05
CA PRO A 176 -11.21 -4.32 9.59
C PRO A 176 -11.73 -3.80 8.24
N PHE A 177 -12.05 -4.68 7.29
CA PHE A 177 -12.56 -4.28 5.98
C PHE A 177 -14.01 -3.81 6.09
N LYS A 178 -14.82 -4.46 6.92
CA LYS A 178 -16.16 -3.94 7.23
C LYS A 178 -16.08 -2.53 7.80
N ALA A 179 -15.21 -2.32 8.78
CA ALA A 179 -15.03 -1.02 9.41
C ALA A 179 -14.53 0.05 8.40
N ALA A 180 -13.67 -0.34 7.46
CA ALA A 180 -13.25 0.53 6.37
C ALA A 180 -14.40 0.94 5.42
N VAL A 181 -15.28 0.00 5.08
CA VAL A 181 -16.50 0.29 4.29
C VAL A 181 -17.46 1.18 5.08
N ASP A 182 -17.70 0.89 6.36
CA ASP A 182 -18.51 1.74 7.25
C ASP A 182 -17.93 3.15 7.38
N ALA A 183 -16.61 3.30 7.31
CA ALA A 183 -15.90 4.59 7.31
C ALA A 183 -15.95 5.32 5.96
N GLY A 184 -16.52 4.71 4.92
CA GLY A 184 -16.71 5.30 3.60
C GLY A 184 -15.49 5.22 2.69
N VAL A 185 -14.62 4.19 2.82
CA VAL A 185 -13.53 3.98 1.86
C VAL A 185 -14.07 3.87 0.43
N ILE A 186 -13.43 4.51 -0.54
CA ILE A 186 -13.95 4.57 -1.93
C ILE A 186 -13.24 3.64 -2.91
N SER A 187 -12.13 3.01 -2.51
CA SER A 187 -11.50 1.94 -3.28
C SER A 187 -10.97 0.80 -2.41
N ALA A 188 -10.71 -0.33 -3.05
CA ALA A 188 -10.11 -1.51 -2.45
C ALA A 188 -9.08 -2.13 -3.38
N MET A 189 -8.13 -2.87 -2.83
CA MET A 189 -7.14 -3.65 -3.57
C MET A 189 -7.21 -5.10 -3.10
N GLU A 190 -7.29 -6.02 -4.05
CA GLU A 190 -7.30 -7.47 -3.79
C GLU A 190 -5.89 -8.00 -3.50
N ASN A 191 -5.67 -9.31 -3.51
CA ASN A 191 -4.36 -9.92 -3.32
C ASN A 191 -4.11 -11.09 -4.27
N TYR A 192 -2.85 -11.28 -4.65
CA TYR A 192 -2.44 -12.33 -5.58
C TYR A 192 -2.43 -13.76 -4.99
N ILE A 193 -2.85 -13.98 -3.73
CA ILE A 193 -2.78 -15.31 -3.10
C ILE A 193 -3.99 -16.17 -3.43
N SER A 194 -3.82 -17.48 -3.27
CA SER A 194 -4.93 -18.43 -3.26
C SER A 194 -5.48 -18.59 -1.85
N ILE A 195 -6.79 -18.44 -1.69
CA ILE A 195 -7.50 -18.68 -0.42
C ILE A 195 -8.33 -19.95 -0.58
N ASN A 196 -8.06 -20.95 0.26
CA ASN A 196 -8.65 -22.29 0.19
C ASN A 196 -8.57 -22.90 -1.23
N GLY A 197 -7.42 -22.70 -1.90
CA GLY A 197 -7.13 -23.25 -3.22
C GLY A 197 -7.64 -22.44 -4.41
N VAL A 198 -8.29 -21.30 -4.18
CA VAL A 198 -8.83 -20.44 -5.26
C VAL A 198 -8.13 -19.08 -5.25
N PRO A 199 -7.50 -18.63 -6.36
CA PRO A 199 -6.91 -17.29 -6.46
C PRO A 199 -7.94 -16.20 -6.16
N THR A 200 -7.61 -15.24 -5.28
CA THR A 200 -8.57 -14.23 -4.80
C THR A 200 -9.22 -13.46 -5.94
N VAL A 201 -8.46 -13.00 -6.93
CA VAL A 201 -8.98 -12.30 -8.13
C VAL A 201 -10.10 -13.06 -8.86
N SER A 202 -10.11 -14.40 -8.78
CA SER A 202 -11.11 -15.28 -9.42
C SER A 202 -12.12 -15.89 -8.43
N ASN A 203 -12.01 -15.57 -7.14
CA ASN A 203 -12.79 -16.18 -6.08
C ASN A 203 -14.16 -15.47 -5.95
N THR A 204 -15.18 -15.97 -6.65
CA THR A 204 -16.52 -15.35 -6.66
C THR A 204 -17.19 -15.32 -5.28
N LYS A 205 -16.85 -16.25 -4.37
CA LYS A 205 -17.34 -16.22 -2.98
C LYS A 205 -16.82 -14.98 -2.25
N LEU A 206 -15.57 -14.61 -2.47
CA LEU A 206 -14.95 -13.46 -1.77
C LEU A 206 -15.15 -12.15 -2.52
N MET A 207 -15.07 -12.17 -3.84
CA MET A 207 -15.09 -10.95 -4.67
C MET A 207 -16.50 -10.49 -5.03
N ASN A 208 -17.47 -11.39 -5.10
CA ASN A 208 -18.86 -11.04 -5.43
C ASN A 208 -19.75 -11.21 -4.19
N ALA A 209 -19.92 -12.46 -3.72
CA ALA A 209 -20.86 -12.74 -2.63
C ALA A 209 -20.49 -11.96 -1.35
N LEU A 210 -19.25 -12.10 -0.85
CA LEU A 210 -18.87 -11.42 0.38
C LEU A 210 -18.66 -9.90 0.20
N LEU A 211 -17.91 -9.47 -0.83
CA LEU A 211 -17.55 -8.06 -1.00
C LEU A 211 -18.70 -7.19 -1.53
N ARG A 212 -19.38 -7.65 -2.59
CA ARG A 212 -20.40 -6.86 -3.29
C ARG A 212 -21.77 -7.08 -2.68
N ASP A 213 -22.17 -8.33 -2.49
CA ASP A 213 -23.54 -8.66 -2.09
C ASP A 213 -23.73 -8.51 -0.57
N ASP A 214 -22.88 -9.14 0.25
CA ASP A 214 -23.03 -9.16 1.71
C ASP A 214 -22.51 -7.89 2.38
N LEU A 215 -21.30 -7.44 2.00
CA LEU A 215 -20.69 -6.22 2.55
C LEU A 215 -21.23 -4.94 1.90
N GLY A 216 -21.77 -5.01 0.68
CA GLY A 216 -22.32 -3.85 -0.02
C GLY A 216 -21.25 -2.84 -0.46
N PHE A 217 -20.02 -3.29 -0.74
CA PHE A 217 -18.97 -2.38 -1.20
C PHE A 217 -19.15 -2.03 -2.68
N ASP A 218 -19.56 -0.79 -2.96
CA ASP A 218 -19.78 -0.28 -4.32
C ASP A 218 -18.57 0.49 -4.89
N GLY A 219 -17.50 0.65 -4.10
CA GLY A 219 -16.29 1.34 -4.53
C GLY A 219 -15.49 0.56 -5.59
N MET A 220 -14.45 1.21 -6.11
CA MET A 220 -13.60 0.60 -7.13
C MET A 220 -12.68 -0.46 -6.53
N MET A 221 -12.55 -1.61 -7.18
CA MET A 221 -11.60 -2.67 -6.80
C MET A 221 -10.49 -2.72 -7.84
N VAL A 222 -9.23 -2.70 -7.40
CA VAL A 222 -8.03 -2.82 -8.23
C VAL A 222 -7.27 -4.09 -7.89
N THR A 223 -6.60 -4.67 -8.90
CA THR A 223 -5.67 -5.78 -8.66
C THR A 223 -4.38 -5.30 -7.99
N ASP A 224 -3.73 -6.18 -7.25
CA ASP A 224 -2.35 -5.96 -6.76
C ASP A 224 -1.31 -6.42 -7.81
#